data_AF-A0A4W6D6B6-F1
#
_entry.id   AF-A0A4W6D6B6-F1
#
_cell.length_a   1.000
_cell.length_b   1.000
_cell.length_c   1.000
_cell.angle_alpha   90.00
_cell.angle_beta   90.00
_cell.angle_gamma   90.00
#
_symmetry.space_group_name_H-M   'P 1'
#
loop_
_entity.id
_entity.type
_entity.pdbx_description
1 polymer ?
#
loop_
_entity_poly.entity_id
_entity_poly.type
_entity_poly.pdbx_seq_one_letter_code
_entity_poly.pdbx_strand_id
1 'polypeptide(L)'
;MLKSLFVFGVLGVLLIPATCNKISVCVEDDRDLRVDCLIEPKPNKINSYEFSWSSGTKESLINTNVSGSAAEVQFKDKSYVEELESEGYRMTLSGFTDNLPHNTTYMCKISGEAARVTVEAGGWIDCVCVCVRVCGFRGSERENK
;
A
#
# COMPACT_ATOMS: atom_id res chain seq x y z
N MET A 1 30.80 -11.99 -52.52
CA MET A 1 29.43 -11.89 -51.94
C MET A 1 29.46 -12.55 -50.57
N LEU A 2 29.57 -11.77 -49.50
CA LEU A 2 29.34 -12.25 -48.13
C LEU A 2 28.16 -11.46 -47.58
N LYS A 3 27.00 -12.11 -47.50
CA LYS A 3 25.78 -11.56 -46.91
C LYS A 3 25.96 -11.62 -45.38
N SER A 4 26.36 -10.50 -44.79
CA SER A 4 26.39 -10.35 -43.32
C SER A 4 25.01 -9.90 -42.85
N LEU A 5 24.26 -10.82 -42.24
CA LEU A 5 23.01 -10.54 -41.55
C LEU A 5 23.35 -9.93 -40.19
N PHE A 6 23.26 -8.60 -40.09
CA PHE A 6 23.22 -7.90 -38.81
C PHE A 6 21.91 -8.24 -38.09
N VAL A 7 21.97 -9.18 -37.16
CA VAL A 7 20.90 -9.43 -36.19
C VAL A 7 20.99 -8.33 -35.14
N PHE A 8 20.23 -7.25 -35.34
CA PHE A 8 19.97 -6.28 -34.30
C PHE A 8 19.07 -6.95 -33.25
N GLY A 9 19.68 -7.42 -32.17
CA GLY A 9 18.98 -7.84 -30.96
C GLY A 9 18.33 -6.62 -30.32
N VAL A 10 17.04 -6.40 -30.61
CA VAL A 10 16.21 -5.51 -29.81
C VAL A 10 16.01 -6.23 -28.49
N LEU A 11 16.86 -5.88 -27.51
CA LEU A 11 16.69 -6.27 -26.12
C LEU A 11 15.39 -5.60 -25.64
N GLY A 12 14.27 -6.30 -25.82
CA GLY A 12 12.97 -5.90 -25.34
C GLY A 12 13.03 -5.84 -23.83
N VAL A 13 13.32 -4.66 -23.29
CA VAL A 13 13.01 -4.33 -21.91
C VAL A 13 11.50 -4.52 -21.81
N LEU A 14 11.08 -5.63 -21.20
CA LEU A 14 9.71 -5.80 -20.71
C LEU A 14 9.46 -4.63 -19.74
N LEU A 15 8.94 -3.53 -20.26
CA LEU A 15 8.25 -2.53 -19.46
C LEU A 15 6.96 -3.20 -19.01
N ILE A 16 7.06 -4.03 -17.96
CA ILE A 16 5.88 -4.43 -17.20
C ILE A 16 5.32 -3.10 -16.69
N PRO A 17 4.11 -2.69 -17.09
CA PRO A 17 3.51 -1.49 -16.52
C PRO A 17 3.45 -1.69 -15.02
N ALA A 18 4.28 -0.97 -14.28
CA ALA A 18 4.23 -0.95 -12.83
C ALA A 18 2.89 -0.32 -12.48
N THR A 19 1.90 -1.16 -12.15
CA THR A 19 0.67 -0.69 -11.54
C THR A 19 1.06 -0.11 -10.19
N CYS A 20 1.11 1.22 -10.07
CA CYS A 20 1.25 1.87 -8.77
C CYS A 20 0.06 1.41 -7.92
N ASN A 21 0.33 0.52 -6.97
CA ASN A 21 -0.69 0.05 -6.05
C ASN A 21 -1.04 1.23 -5.12
N LYS A 22 -2.33 1.59 -5.07
CA LYS A 22 -2.84 2.65 -4.19
C LYS A 22 -2.80 2.28 -2.70
N ILE A 23 -2.30 1.09 -2.39
CA ILE A 23 -2.10 0.62 -1.02
C ILE A 23 -0.72 -0.05 -0.96
N SER A 24 0.05 0.28 0.05
CA SER A 24 1.31 -0.37 0.37
C SER A 24 1.31 -0.77 1.84
N VAL A 25 1.95 -1.90 2.13
CA VAL A 25 2.07 -2.45 3.49
C VAL A 25 3.53 -2.76 3.71
N CYS A 26 4.06 -2.27 4.82
CA CYS A 26 5.47 -2.44 5.17
C CYS A 26 5.63 -2.50 6.69
N VAL A 27 6.80 -2.96 7.12
CA VAL A 27 7.19 -2.96 8.53
C VAL A 27 8.26 -1.89 8.72
N GLU A 28 8.10 -1.06 9.74
CA GLU A 28 9.10 -0.06 10.16
C GLU A 28 10.16 -0.70 11.07
N ASP A 29 11.29 -0.01 11.26
CA ASP A 29 12.45 -0.54 12.00
C ASP A 29 12.13 -0.82 13.48
N ASP A 30 11.13 -0.15 14.03
CA ASP A 30 10.58 -0.36 15.37
C ASP A 30 9.63 -1.57 15.47
N ARG A 31 9.44 -2.28 14.35
CA ARG A 31 8.50 -3.39 14.14
C ARG A 31 7.03 -2.96 14.14
N ASP A 32 6.75 -1.69 13.89
CA ASP A 32 5.37 -1.27 13.67
C ASP A 32 4.96 -1.55 12.23
N LEU A 33 3.71 -1.97 12.06
CA LEU A 33 3.15 -2.22 10.74
C LEU A 33 2.60 -0.91 10.18
N ARG A 34 3.10 -0.49 9.03
CA ARG A 34 2.62 0.69 8.33
C ARG A 34 1.86 0.31 7.06
N VAL A 35 0.70 0.91 6.88
CA VAL A 35 -0.16 0.77 5.71
C VAL A 35 -0.42 2.15 5.13
N ASP A 36 0.18 2.45 3.98
CA ASP A 36 -0.10 3.69 3.26
C ASP A 36 -1.21 3.43 2.24
N CYS A 37 -2.28 4.22 2.30
CA CYS A 37 -3.38 4.20 1.36
C CYS A 37 -3.39 5.51 0.57
N LEU A 38 -2.85 5.47 -0.64
CA LEU A 38 -2.66 6.61 -1.54
C LEU A 38 -3.89 6.86 -2.43
N ILE A 39 -5.07 6.91 -1.80
CA ILE A 39 -6.32 7.24 -2.48
C ILE A 39 -6.59 8.73 -2.26
N GLU A 40 -6.50 9.50 -3.35
CA GLU A 40 -6.80 10.93 -3.32
C GLU A 40 -8.23 11.18 -2.81
N PRO A 41 -8.40 12.02 -1.78
CA PRO A 41 -9.73 12.39 -1.30
C PRO A 41 -10.48 13.18 -2.37
N LYS A 42 -11.70 12.74 -2.71
CA LYS A 42 -12.53 13.43 -3.71
C LYS A 42 -13.09 14.73 -3.12
N PRO A 43 -12.91 15.88 -3.78
CA PRO A 43 -13.59 17.10 -3.37
C PRO A 43 -15.10 16.84 -3.46
N ASN A 44 -15.85 17.21 -2.42
CA ASN A 44 -17.29 16.97 -2.22
C ASN A 44 -17.71 15.62 -1.61
N LYS A 45 -16.77 14.84 -1.05
CA LYS A 45 -17.12 13.68 -0.20
C LYS A 45 -16.68 13.90 1.25
N ILE A 46 -17.39 13.26 2.17
CA ILE A 46 -16.97 13.19 3.57
C ILE A 46 -15.65 12.42 3.60
N ASN A 47 -14.63 13.01 4.23
CA ASN A 47 -13.33 12.38 4.46
C ASN A 47 -13.49 11.25 5.50
N SER A 48 -13.95 10.10 5.03
CA SER A 48 -14.12 8.90 5.83
C SER A 48 -13.08 7.88 5.41
N TYR A 49 -12.37 7.33 6.37
CA TYR A 49 -11.44 6.23 6.16
C TYR A 49 -11.90 4.99 6.92
N GLU A 50 -11.53 3.84 6.37
CA GLU A 50 -11.74 2.53 6.98
C GLU A 50 -10.56 1.64 6.61
N PHE A 51 -9.85 1.15 7.63
CA PHE A 51 -8.76 0.20 7.51
C PHE A 51 -9.19 -1.12 8.10
N SER A 52 -9.19 -2.15 7.28
CA SER A 52 -9.48 -3.52 7.69
C SER A 52 -8.42 -4.46 7.13
N TRP A 53 -8.36 -5.63 7.73
CA TRP A 53 -7.60 -6.74 7.16
C TRP A 53 -8.47 -7.99 7.12
N SER A 54 -8.12 -8.93 6.27
CA SER A 54 -8.78 -10.22 6.20
C SER A 54 -7.75 -11.32 6.21
N SER A 55 -7.96 -12.29 7.10
CA SER A 55 -7.16 -13.50 7.19
C SER A 55 -8.08 -14.71 7.02
N GLY A 56 -7.94 -15.41 5.90
CA GLY A 56 -8.82 -16.52 5.54
C GLY A 56 -10.26 -16.04 5.28
N THR A 57 -11.19 -16.42 6.16
CA THR A 57 -12.63 -16.07 6.06
C THR A 57 -13.07 -14.95 7.00
N LYS A 58 -12.18 -14.47 7.89
CA LYS A 58 -12.50 -13.45 8.87
C LYS A 58 -11.90 -12.10 8.45
N GLU A 59 -12.76 -11.12 8.24
CA GLU A 59 -12.39 -9.71 8.14
C GLU A 59 -12.43 -9.07 9.53
N SER A 60 -11.44 -8.23 9.81
CA SER A 60 -11.27 -7.55 11.09
C SER A 60 -10.97 -6.08 10.87
N LEU A 61 -11.72 -5.22 11.58
CA LEU A 61 -11.64 -3.76 11.42
C LEU A 61 -10.55 -3.19 12.35
N ILE A 62 -9.52 -2.60 11.76
CA ILE A 62 -8.35 -2.08 12.49
C ILE A 62 -8.63 -0.65 12.97
N ASN A 63 -9.06 0.24 12.08
CA ASN A 63 -9.34 1.64 12.42
C ASN A 63 -10.36 2.25 11.44
N THR A 64 -11.21 3.16 11.92
CA THR A 64 -12.24 3.81 11.09
C THR A 64 -12.66 5.14 11.68
N ASN A 65 -13.05 6.09 10.83
CA ASN A 65 -13.72 7.34 11.19
C ASN A 65 -15.14 7.42 10.59
N VAL A 66 -15.71 6.27 10.22
CA VAL A 66 -17.09 6.19 9.76
C VAL A 66 -18.02 6.15 10.97
N SER A 67 -18.96 7.08 11.06
CA SER A 67 -19.98 7.10 12.11
C SER A 67 -20.79 5.79 12.11
N GLY A 68 -20.81 5.08 13.25
CA GLY A 68 -21.52 3.81 13.41
C GLY A 68 -20.67 2.56 13.20
N SER A 69 -19.42 2.72 12.74
CA SER A 69 -18.42 1.66 12.71
C SER A 69 -17.38 1.89 13.82
N ALA A 70 -16.88 0.82 14.43
CA ALA A 70 -15.86 0.90 15.47
C ALA A 70 -14.81 -0.19 15.27
N ALA A 71 -13.53 0.18 15.44
CA ALA A 71 -12.42 -0.76 15.44
C ALA A 71 -12.63 -1.89 16.46
N GLU A 72 -12.10 -3.08 16.16
CA GLU A 72 -12.11 -4.16 17.15
C GLU A 72 -11.27 -3.78 18.37
N VAL A 73 -11.71 -4.22 19.55
CA VAL A 73 -11.08 -3.87 20.85
C VAL A 73 -9.59 -4.18 20.88
N GLN A 74 -9.15 -5.21 20.16
CA GLN A 74 -7.75 -5.61 20.10
C GLN A 74 -6.82 -4.60 19.40
N PHE A 75 -7.37 -3.75 18.52
CA PHE A 75 -6.63 -2.70 17.79
C PHE A 75 -6.81 -1.30 18.37
N LYS A 76 -7.74 -1.18 19.32
CA LYS A 76 -7.95 0.06 20.06
C LYS A 76 -6.68 0.42 20.83
N ASP A 77 -6.29 1.69 20.75
CA ASP A 77 -5.09 2.25 21.39
C ASP A 77 -3.74 1.72 20.84
N LYS A 78 -3.76 0.91 19.78
CA LYS A 78 -2.57 0.38 19.10
C LYS A 78 -2.46 0.79 17.64
N SER A 79 -3.55 1.27 17.06
CA SER A 79 -3.58 1.79 15.70
C SER A 79 -3.76 3.30 15.71
N TYR A 80 -3.00 3.97 14.86
CA TYR A 80 -3.11 5.40 14.61
C TYR A 80 -3.20 5.66 13.11
N VAL A 81 -3.94 6.70 12.73
CA VAL A 81 -4.14 7.09 11.34
C VAL A 81 -3.78 8.56 11.17
N GLU A 82 -2.89 8.84 10.24
CA GLU A 82 -2.48 10.18 9.82
C GLU A 82 -3.02 10.47 8.43
N GLU A 83 -3.48 11.69 8.20
CA GLU A 83 -3.81 12.17 6.85
C GLU A 83 -2.51 12.59 6.16
N LEU A 84 -2.24 12.00 4.99
CA LEU A 84 -1.18 12.44 4.11
C LEU A 84 -1.76 13.55 3.24
N GLU A 85 -1.47 14.80 3.59
CA GLU A 85 -2.01 15.99 2.92
C GLU A 85 -1.95 15.82 1.39
N SER A 86 -3.12 15.71 0.75
CA SER A 86 -3.36 15.47 -0.68
C SER A 86 -3.11 14.06 -1.25
N GLU A 87 -2.41 13.18 -0.54
CA GLU A 87 -2.05 11.84 -1.06
C GLU A 87 -2.90 10.71 -0.49
N GLY A 88 -3.55 10.88 0.67
CA GLY A 88 -4.46 9.89 1.25
C GLY A 88 -4.28 9.73 2.76
N TYR A 89 -4.20 8.50 3.25
CA TYR A 89 -4.08 8.20 4.68
C TYR A 89 -2.99 7.16 4.95
N ARG A 90 -2.26 7.34 6.04
CA ARG A 90 -1.29 6.39 6.58
C ARG A 90 -1.82 5.81 7.88
N MET A 91 -1.82 4.50 7.99
CA MET A 91 -2.15 3.81 9.23
C MET A 91 -0.90 3.13 9.78
N THR A 92 -0.62 3.35 11.06
CA THR A 92 0.43 2.64 11.80
C THR A 92 -0.23 1.76 12.85
N LEU A 93 0.21 0.51 12.97
CA LEU A 93 -0.27 -0.46 13.93
C LEU A 93 0.90 -1.04 14.71
N SER A 94 0.95 -0.72 16.01
CA SER A 94 2.04 -1.12 16.89
C SER A 94 1.76 -2.44 17.62
N GLY A 95 2.80 -3.23 17.84
CA GLY A 95 2.75 -4.44 18.67
C GLY A 95 1.94 -5.62 18.09
N PHE A 96 1.76 -5.66 16.77
CA PHE A 96 1.06 -6.75 16.08
C PHE A 96 1.92 -7.59 15.14
N THR A 97 3.14 -7.16 14.81
CA THR A 97 4.08 -7.85 13.90
C THR A 97 4.30 -9.32 14.25
N ASP A 98 4.43 -9.63 15.54
CA ASP A 98 4.64 -11.01 16.03
C ASP A 98 3.35 -11.87 16.00
N ASN A 99 2.18 -11.24 15.87
CA ASN A 99 0.85 -11.89 15.86
C ASN A 99 0.12 -11.76 14.51
N LEU A 100 0.83 -11.35 13.44
CA LEU A 100 0.22 -11.19 12.12
C LEU A 100 -0.19 -12.56 11.57
N PRO A 101 -1.46 -12.75 11.15
CA PRO A 101 -1.87 -13.98 10.53
C PRO A 101 -1.09 -14.25 9.23
N HIS A 102 -0.77 -15.51 8.98
CA HIS A 102 -0.18 -15.93 7.71
C HIS A 102 -1.15 -15.63 6.56
N ASN A 103 -0.69 -14.92 5.52
CA ASN A 103 -1.47 -14.50 4.35
C ASN A 103 -2.64 -13.58 4.71
N THR A 104 -2.30 -12.33 5.03
CA THR A 104 -3.28 -11.30 5.37
C THR A 104 -3.52 -10.39 4.16
N THR A 105 -4.79 -10.16 3.84
CA THR A 105 -5.20 -9.16 2.85
C THR A 105 -5.56 -7.88 3.56
N TYR A 106 -4.77 -6.84 3.34
CA TYR A 106 -5.01 -5.51 3.85
C TYR A 106 -5.93 -4.75 2.92
N MET A 107 -6.88 -4.03 3.50
CA MET A 107 -7.89 -3.28 2.79
C MET A 107 -7.99 -1.88 3.38
N CYS A 108 -7.98 -0.87 2.52
CA CYS A 108 -8.27 0.49 2.90
C CYS A 108 -9.40 1.02 2.03
N LYS A 109 -10.34 1.73 2.64
CA LYS A 109 -11.48 2.33 1.97
C LYS A 109 -11.57 3.80 2.34
N ILE A 110 -11.33 4.67 1.37
CA ILE A 110 -11.32 6.12 1.54
C ILE A 110 -12.44 6.72 0.69
N SER A 111 -13.38 7.42 1.32
CA SER A 111 -14.48 8.12 0.63
C SER A 111 -15.26 7.24 -0.39
N GLY A 112 -15.37 5.94 -0.08
CA GLY A 112 -16.05 4.91 -0.88
C GLY A 112 -15.20 4.22 -1.94
N GLU A 113 -13.94 4.61 -2.13
CA GLU A 113 -12.97 3.92 -2.99
C GLU A 113 -12.14 2.95 -2.15
N ALA A 114 -12.03 1.69 -2.59
CA ALA A 114 -11.33 0.64 -1.84
C ALA A 114 -10.10 0.16 -2.59
N ALA A 115 -8.97 0.07 -1.89
CA ALA A 115 -7.75 -0.59 -2.34
C ALA A 115 -7.45 -1.79 -1.44
N ARG A 116 -6.85 -2.83 -2.02
CA ARG A 116 -6.49 -4.06 -1.31
C ARG A 116 -5.14 -4.57 -1.74
N VAL A 117 -4.38 -5.14 -0.81
CA VAL A 117 -3.13 -5.85 -1.10
C VAL A 117 -3.02 -7.07 -0.21
N THR A 118 -2.66 -8.19 -0.83
CA THR A 118 -2.40 -9.44 -0.11
C THR A 118 -0.91 -9.54 0.15
N VAL A 119 -0.54 -9.72 1.42
CA VAL A 119 0.84 -9.90 1.85
C VAL A 119 1.03 -11.34 2.28
N GLU A 120 1.97 -12.02 1.63
CA GLU A 120 2.32 -13.41 1.91
C GLU A 120 3.32 -13.52 3.08
N ALA A 121 3.23 -14.62 3.84
CA ALA A 121 4.16 -14.88 4.94
C ALA A 121 5.61 -15.00 4.43
N GLY A 122 6.51 -14.18 4.98
CA GLY A 122 7.92 -14.10 4.56
C GLY A 122 8.21 -13.05 3.49
N GLY A 123 7.19 -12.33 3.01
CA GLY A 123 7.31 -11.23 2.06
C GLY A 123 7.21 -9.83 2.69
N TRP A 124 7.46 -9.69 4.00
CA TRP A 124 7.49 -8.38 4.65
C TRP A 124 8.65 -7.57 4.08
N ILE A 125 8.34 -6.41 3.52
CA ILE A 125 9.32 -5.49 2.95
C ILE A 125 9.45 -4.34 3.94
N ASP A 126 10.69 -3.99 4.30
CA ASP A 126 10.95 -2.80 5.10
C ASP A 126 10.41 -1.56 4.37
N CYS A 127 9.83 -0.61 5.10
CA CYS A 127 9.25 0.59 4.49
C CYS A 127 10.25 1.37 3.62
N VAL A 128 11.55 1.29 3.93
CA VAL A 128 12.65 1.85 3.12
C VAL A 128 12.72 1.23 1.71
N CYS A 129 12.39 -0.05 1.57
CA CYS A 129 12.40 -0.78 0.31
C CYS A 129 11.08 -0.67 -0.47
N VAL A 130 9.98 -0.27 0.17
CA VAL A 130 8.67 -0.13 -0.47
C VAL A 130 8.62 1.05 -1.44
N CYS A 131 9.29 2.17 -1.14
CA CYS A 131 9.39 3.30 -2.06
C CYS A 131 10.02 2.91 -3.41
N VAL A 132 11.02 2.01 -3.40
CA VAL A 132 11.74 1.56 -4.60
C VAL A 132 10.93 0.58 -5.43
N ARG A 133 10.05 -0.21 -4.79
CA ARG A 133 9.27 -1.27 -5.46
C ARG A 133 7.89 -0.79 -5.91
N VAL A 134 7.26 0.14 -5.18
CA VAL A 134 5.94 0.70 -5.52
C VAL A 134 6.05 1.81 -6.56
N CYS A 135 7.16 2.55 -6.56
CA CYS A 135 7.55 3.45 -7.63
C CYS A 135 8.97 3.08 -8.06
N GLY A 136 9.11 2.21 -9.06
CA GLY A 136 10.38 2.11 -9.77
C GLY A 136 10.77 3.51 -10.24
N PHE A 137 11.89 4.02 -9.73
CA PHE A 137 12.43 5.38 -9.94
C PHE A 137 12.03 5.95 -11.31
N ARG A 138 10.92 6.69 -11.36
CA ARG A 138 10.70 7.65 -12.43
C ARG A 138 11.44 8.88 -11.95
N GLY A 139 12.68 9.03 -12.43
CA GLY A 139 13.40 10.29 -12.35
C GLY A 139 12.43 11.38 -12.78
N SER A 140 12.02 12.21 -11.82
CA SER A 140 11.29 13.44 -12.07
C SER A 140 12.31 14.40 -12.68
N GLU A 141 12.65 14.20 -13.96
CA GLU A 141 13.07 15.31 -14.80
C GLU A 141 11.83 16.17 -15.02
N ARG A 142 11.65 17.10 -14.06
CA ARG A 142 11.05 18.40 -14.34
C ARG A 142 11.89 19.04 -15.45
N GLU A 143 11.52 18.83 -16.70
CA GLU A 143 11.90 19.75 -17.76
C GLU A 143 10.73 20.70 -18.00
N ASN A 144 10.84 21.83 -17.32
CA ASN A 144 10.00 22.99 -17.47
C ASN A 144 10.54 23.77 -18.67
N LYS A 145 9.86 23.73 -19.83
CA LYS A 145 9.93 24.81 -20.82
C LYS A 145 8.76 24.78 -21.80
#